data_AF-A0AB39XQH8-F1
#
_entry.id   AF-A0AB39XQH8-F1
#
_cell.length_a   1.000
_cell.length_b   1.000
_cell.length_c   1.000
_cell.angle_alpha   90.00
_cell.angle_beta   90.00
_cell.angle_gamma   90.00
#
_symmetry.space_group_name_H-M   'P 1'
#
loop_
_entity.id
_entity.type
_entity.pdbx_description
1 polymer ?
#
loop_
_entity_poly.entity_id
_entity_poly.type
_entity_poly.pdbx_seq_one_letter_code
_entity_poly.pdbx_strand_id
1 'polypeptide(L)'
;MRDLAAWLLKDQPKWTRAAIDGEIATGQHLEVPMAKKVPVAWIYLTAWMTRDQTIQFRNDVYNQDEQLLEATAEEAAFFSNAGNHPLTAHMAQ
;
A
#
# COMPACT_ATOMS: atom_id res chain seq x y z
N MET A 1 20.24 2.92 3.58
CA MET A 1 19.55 3.96 4.39
C MET A 1 20.03 5.36 4.05
N ARG A 2 21.35 5.61 4.06
CA ARG A 2 21.94 6.94 3.77
C ARG A 2 21.61 7.50 2.39
N ASP A 3 21.43 6.64 1.38
CA ASP A 3 21.10 7.07 0.02
C ASP A 3 19.68 7.62 -0.12
N LEU A 4 18.70 7.02 0.57
CA LEU A 4 17.32 7.52 0.59
C LEU A 4 17.25 8.91 1.25
N ALA A 5 17.94 9.09 2.38
CA ALA A 5 18.02 10.39 3.06
C ALA A 5 18.64 11.47 2.16
N ALA A 6 19.77 11.15 1.51
CA ALA A 6 20.40 12.06 0.56
C ALA A 6 19.49 12.40 -0.63
N TRP A 7 18.74 11.42 -1.15
CA TRP A 7 17.79 11.65 -2.23
C TRP A 7 16.62 12.55 -1.81
N LEU A 8 16.06 12.34 -0.61
CA LEU A 8 14.97 13.16 -0.06
C LEU A 8 15.40 14.61 0.17
N LEU A 9 16.64 14.82 0.59
CA LEU A 9 17.18 16.14 0.96
C LEU A 9 17.89 16.88 -0.18
N LYS A 10 17.94 16.31 -1.40
CA LYS A 10 18.73 16.83 -2.53
C LYS A 10 18.43 18.29 -2.92
N ASP A 11 17.20 18.76 -2.68
CA ASP A 11 16.76 20.12 -3.00
C ASP A 11 17.08 21.13 -1.87
N GLN A 12 17.76 20.69 -0.80
CA GLN A 12 18.16 21.50 0.36
C GLN A 12 19.68 21.61 0.43
N PRO A 13 20.31 22.71 -0.08
CA PRO A 13 21.77 22.81 -0.27
C PRO A 13 22.62 22.56 0.98
N LYS A 14 22.07 22.78 2.18
CA LYS A 14 22.71 22.45 3.46
C LYS A 14 23.04 20.95 3.58
N TRP A 15 22.20 20.09 3.01
CA TRP A 15 22.22 18.65 3.22
C TRP A 15 22.98 17.91 2.12
N THR A 16 24.29 18.13 2.08
CA THR A 16 25.19 17.31 1.25
C THR A 16 25.38 15.92 1.87
N ARG A 17 25.83 14.94 1.07
CA ARG A 17 26.13 13.59 1.58
C ARG A 17 27.12 13.62 2.75
N ALA A 18 28.18 14.42 2.65
CA ALA A 18 29.16 14.58 3.72
C ALA A 18 28.54 15.19 5.00
N ALA A 19 27.65 16.17 4.86
CA ALA A 19 26.94 16.75 6.00
C ALA A 19 26.02 15.72 6.69
N ILE A 20 25.25 14.96 5.91
CA ILE A 20 24.37 13.89 6.44
C ILE A 20 25.20 12.83 7.16
N ASP A 21 26.30 12.39 6.55
CA ASP A 21 27.18 11.38 7.14
C ASP A 21 27.85 11.88 8.43
N GLY A 22 28.19 13.17 8.48
CA GLY A 22 28.70 13.85 9.67
C GLY A 22 27.68 13.88 10.81
N GLU A 23 26.44 14.30 10.54
CA GLU A 23 25.38 14.32 11.55
C GLU A 23 25.06 12.92 12.08
N ILE A 24 25.00 11.89 11.22
CA ILE A 24 24.77 10.50 11.66
C ILE A 24 25.90 10.03 12.58
N ALA A 25 27.16 10.41 12.30
CA ALA A 25 28.30 10.01 13.11
C ALA A 25 28.27 10.58 14.54
N THR A 26 27.53 11.67 14.78
CA THR A 26 27.34 12.21 16.13
C THR A 26 26.50 11.28 17.02
N GLY A 27 25.69 10.39 16.43
CA GLY A 27 24.72 9.55 17.14
C GLY A 27 23.54 10.32 17.73
N GLN A 28 23.45 11.63 17.51
CA GLN A 28 22.36 12.45 18.02
C GLN A 28 21.12 12.38 17.13
N HIS A 29 19.95 12.50 17.74
CA HIS A 29 18.70 12.64 16.99
C HIS A 29 18.59 14.04 16.41
N LEU A 30 18.23 14.12 15.12
CA LEU A 30 18.01 15.37 14.42
C LEU A 30 16.77 15.28 13.54
N GLU A 31 15.83 16.19 13.75
CA GLU A 31 14.67 16.36 12.88
C GLU A 31 15.02 17.31 11.72
N VAL A 32 14.73 16.88 10.49
CA VAL A 32 14.95 17.68 9.29
C VAL A 32 13.63 17.84 8.55
N PRO A 33 13.06 19.05 8.45
CA PRO A 33 11.84 19.27 7.69
C PRO A 33 12.09 19.03 6.19
N MET A 34 11.13 18.42 5.51
CA MET A 34 11.19 18.24 4.06
C MET A 34 10.76 19.52 3.36
N ALA A 35 11.54 19.96 2.37
CA ALA A 35 11.19 21.10 1.52
C ALA A 35 9.89 20.87 0.71
N LYS A 36 9.57 19.60 0.40
CA LYS A 36 8.37 19.20 -0.34
C LYS A 36 7.69 18.05 0.39
N LYS A 37 6.36 17.99 0.32
CA LYS A 37 5.60 16.84 0.84
C LYS A 37 5.94 15.60 0.02
N VAL A 38 6.31 14.51 0.70
CA VAL A 38 6.58 13.21 0.09
C VAL A 38 5.44 12.27 0.48
N PRO A 39 4.55 11.88 -0.45
CA PRO A 39 3.50 10.91 -0.17
C PRO A 39 4.10 9.57 0.21
N VAL A 40 3.56 8.95 1.26
CA VAL A 40 3.93 7.60 1.69
C VAL A 40 2.66 6.75 1.67
N ALA A 41 2.69 5.66 0.90
CA ALA A 41 1.59 4.70 0.82
C ALA A 41 2.09 3.34 1.31
N TRP A 42 1.27 2.69 2.13
CA TRP A 42 1.47 1.32 2.57
C TRP A 42 0.47 0.46 1.79
N ILE A 43 1.00 -0.46 0.98
CA ILE A 43 0.18 -1.30 0.11
C ILE A 43 0.56 -2.75 0.40
N TYR A 44 -0.46 -3.58 0.58
CA TYR A 44 -0.34 -5.01 0.71
C TYR A 44 -0.83 -5.66 -0.59
N LEU A 45 0.07 -6.31 -1.32
CA LEU A 45 -0.24 -6.97 -2.58
C LEU A 45 0.31 -8.39 -2.53
N THR A 46 -0.57 -9.37 -2.72
CA THR A 46 -0.22 -10.80 -2.87
C THR A 46 0.02 -11.17 -4.33
N ALA A 47 -0.44 -10.33 -5.27
CA ALA A 47 -0.11 -10.42 -6.70
C ALA A 47 0.09 -9.03 -7.34
N TRP A 48 1.06 -8.89 -8.25
CA TRP A 48 1.24 -7.69 -9.08
C TRP A 48 2.00 -7.99 -10.38
N MET A 49 1.93 -7.06 -11.34
CA MET A 49 2.67 -7.13 -12.60
C MET A 49 3.80 -6.10 -12.62
N THR A 50 4.98 -6.50 -13.07
CA THR A 50 6.12 -5.60 -13.30
C THR A 50 6.08 -5.02 -14.71
N ARG A 51 6.87 -3.97 -14.96
CA ARG A 51 6.85 -3.23 -16.24
C ARG A 51 7.20 -4.09 -17.47
N ASP A 52 7.95 -5.16 -17.26
CA ASP A 52 8.31 -6.18 -18.25
C ASP A 52 7.22 -7.24 -18.46
N GLN A 53 6.01 -7.02 -17.93
CA GLN A 53 4.84 -7.91 -18.03
C GLN A 53 4.96 -9.24 -17.25
N THR A 54 5.97 -9.35 -16.38
CA THR A 54 6.10 -10.51 -15.49
C THR A 54 5.10 -10.38 -14.32
N ILE A 55 4.32 -11.45 -14.08
CA ILE A 55 3.43 -11.53 -12.92
C ILE A 55 4.18 -12.11 -11.74
N GLN A 56 4.07 -11.44 -10.59
CA GLN A 56 4.67 -11.82 -9.33
C GLN A 56 3.59 -12.19 -8.33
N PHE A 57 3.77 -13.32 -7.65
CA PHE A 57 2.92 -13.77 -6.54
C PHE A 57 3.74 -13.84 -5.25
N ARG A 58 3.12 -13.58 -4.11
CA ARG A 58 3.70 -13.70 -2.77
C ARG A 58 2.73 -14.38 -1.83
N ASN A 59 3.27 -14.92 -0.73
CA ASN A 59 2.45 -15.55 0.30
C ASN A 59 1.57 -14.50 0.98
N ASP A 60 0.29 -14.83 1.13
CA ASP A 60 -0.68 -14.07 1.91
C ASP A 60 -0.48 -14.30 3.41
N VAL A 61 0.57 -13.69 3.98
CA VAL A 61 0.93 -13.86 5.40
C VAL A 61 -0.07 -13.27 6.40
N TYR A 62 -1.03 -12.47 5.94
CA TYR A 62 -2.08 -11.90 6.77
C TYR A 62 -3.46 -12.52 6.51
N ASN A 63 -3.52 -13.56 5.66
CA ASN A 63 -4.75 -14.24 5.24
C ASN A 63 -5.84 -13.26 4.75
N GLN A 64 -5.44 -12.17 4.08
CA GLN A 64 -6.37 -11.17 3.57
C GLN A 64 -7.08 -11.63 2.29
N ASP A 65 -6.44 -12.45 1.47
CA ASP A 65 -7.03 -12.98 0.24
C ASP A 65 -8.17 -13.94 0.58
N GLU A 66 -8.00 -14.80 1.60
CA GLU A 66 -9.04 -15.71 2.08
C GLU A 66 -10.24 -14.94 2.66
N GLN A 67 -9.99 -13.98 3.55
CA GLN A 67 -11.03 -13.12 4.10
C GLN A 67 -11.81 -12.37 3.00
N LEU A 68 -11.12 -11.90 1.96
CA LEU A 68 -11.75 -11.25 0.83
C LEU A 68 -12.62 -12.22 0.02
N LEU A 69 -12.17 -13.45 -0.19
CA LEU A 69 -12.95 -14.49 -0.87
C LEU A 69 -14.21 -14.84 -0.08
N GLU A 70 -14.11 -15.00 1.24
CA GLU A 70 -15.25 -15.27 2.12
C GLU A 70 -16.28 -14.13 2.07
N ALA A 71 -15.83 -12.88 2.23
CA ALA A 71 -16.72 -11.72 2.21
C ALA A 71 -17.47 -11.59 0.87
N THR A 72 -16.80 -11.82 -0.25
CA THR A 72 -17.42 -11.77 -1.58
C THR A 72 -18.35 -12.96 -1.85
N ALA A 73 -18.08 -14.13 -1.26
CA ALA A 73 -18.97 -15.28 -1.32
C ALA A 73 -20.27 -15.06 -0.52
N GLU A 74 -20.19 -14.48 0.67
CA GLU A 74 -21.37 -14.10 1.48
C GLU A 74 -22.23 -13.08 0.74
N GLU A 75 -21.61 -12.06 0.14
CA GLU A 75 -22.31 -11.07 -0.69
C GLU A 75 -23.03 -11.73 -1.87
N ALA A 76 -22.35 -12.60 -2.63
CA ALA A 76 -22.95 -13.31 -3.75
C ALA A 76 -24.11 -14.23 -3.32
N ALA A 77 -23.99 -14.93 -2.19
CA ALA A 77 -25.03 -15.77 -1.63
C ALA A 77 -26.25 -14.95 -1.18
N PHE A 78 -26.03 -13.79 -0.54
CA PHE A 78 -27.09 -12.86 -0.18
C PHE A 78 -27.90 -12.41 -1.41
N PHE A 79 -27.22 -11.95 -2.46
CA PHE A 79 -27.89 -11.49 -3.69
C PHE A 79 -28.61 -12.63 -4.43
N SER A 80 -28.03 -13.83 -4.46
CA SER A 80 -28.69 -15.01 -5.05
C SER A 80 -29.98 -15.37 -4.30
N ASN A 81 -29.95 -15.38 -2.97
CA ASN A 81 -31.12 -15.66 -2.15
C ASN A 81 -32.17 -14.55 -2.22
N ALA A 82 -31.77 -13.27 -2.32
CA ALA A 82 -32.67 -12.14 -2.52
C ALA A 82 -33.38 -12.20 -3.89
N GLY A 83 -32.70 -12.64 -4.94
CA GLY A 83 -33.29 -12.90 -6.25
C GLY A 83 -34.34 -14.02 -6.23
N ASN A 84 -34.19 -14.99 -5.34
CA ASN A 84 -35.12 -16.11 -5.16
C ASN A 84 -36.18 -15.88 -4.06
N HIS A 85 -36.24 -14.68 -3.47
CA HIS A 85 -37.16 -14.38 -2.38
C HIS A 85 -38.59 -14.14 -2.91
N PRO A 86 -39.65 -14.73 -2.32
CA PRO A 86 -41.01 -14.66 -2.86
C PRO A 86 -41.59 -13.23 -2.98
N LEU A 87 -41.03 -12.26 -2.25
CA LEU A 87 -41.45 -10.84 -2.32
C LEU A 87 -40.90 -10.06 -3.53
N THR A 88 -39.86 -10.54 -4.22
CA THR A 88 -39.35 -9.89 -5.45
C THR A 88 -40.12 -10.30 -6.70
N ALA A 89 -40.95 -11.35 -6.64
CA ALA A 89 -41.82 -11.81 -7.72
C ALA A 89 -42.89 -10.78 -8.14
N HIS A 90 -43.14 -9.76 -7.31
CA HIS A 90 -44.16 -8.73 -7.56
C HIS A 90 -43.60 -7.44 -8.18
N MET A 91 -42.29 -7.32 -8.38
CA MET A 91 -41.63 -6.11 -8.90
C MET A 91 -41.29 -6.17 -10.40
N ALA A 92 -41.69 -7.24 -11.09
CA ALA A 92 -41.43 -7.47 -12.52
C ALA A 92 -42.68 -7.22 -13.41
N GLN A 93 -43.56 -6.30 -13.02
CA GLN A 93 -44.68 -5.83 -13.86
C GLN A 93 -44.48 -4.36 -14.25
#